data_AF-A0A1W6SPF5-F1
#
_entry.id   AF-A0A1W6SPF5-F1
#
_cell.length_a   1.000
_cell.length_b   1.000
_cell.length_c   1.000
_cell.angle_alpha   90.00
_cell.angle_beta   90.00
_cell.angle_gamma   90.00
#
_symmetry.space_group_name_H-M   'P 1'
#
loop_
_entity.id
_entity.type
_entity.pdbx_description
1 polymer ?
#
loop_
_entity_poly.entity_id
_entity_poly.type
_entity_poly.pdbx_seq_one_letter_code
_entity_poly.pdbx_strand_id
1 'polypeptide(L)' 'MTPTCYPAGGAHAEIHFAMGECSLGALLVAKSDQDICAILRGDDPGKLARVLEDSFPHANLIGGLHRGL' A
#
# COMPACT_ATOMS: atom_id res chain seq x y z
N MET A 1 2.22 -21.00 -13.95
CA MET A 1 1.86 -21.93 -12.86
C MET A 1 3.19 -22.33 -12.24
N THR A 2 3.65 -21.81 -11.10
CA THR A 2 3.04 -21.53 -9.80
C THR A 2 3.69 -20.29 -9.16
N PRO A 3 2.93 -19.37 -8.55
CA PRO A 3 3.49 -18.54 -7.49
C PRO A 3 2.69 -18.78 -6.21
N THR A 4 2.99 -19.88 -5.54
CA THR A 4 2.56 -20.16 -4.15
C THR A 4 3.36 -19.35 -3.13
N CYS A 5 3.87 -18.16 -3.51
CA CYS A 5 4.52 -17.23 -2.59
C CYS A 5 3.54 -16.11 -2.19
N TYR A 6 2.36 -16.52 -1.75
CA TYR A 6 1.59 -15.70 -0.83
C TYR A 6 1.03 -16.66 0.21
N PRO A 7 1.77 -16.96 1.29
CA PRO A 7 1.21 -17.78 2.35
C PRO A 7 0.00 -17.02 2.89
N ALA A 8 -1.19 -17.57 2.63
CA ALA A 8 -2.44 -17.28 3.30
C ALA A 8 -2.59 -15.83 3.81
N GLY A 9 -2.98 -14.91 2.92
CA GLY A 9 -3.54 -13.63 3.36
C GLY A 9 -2.58 -12.66 4.04
N GLY A 10 -1.26 -12.79 3.87
CA GLY A 10 -0.31 -11.79 4.37
C GLY A 10 -0.38 -11.60 5.88
N ALA A 11 -0.65 -12.67 6.63
CA ALA A 11 -0.51 -12.65 8.07
C ALA A 11 0.94 -12.26 8.40
N HIS A 12 1.13 -11.06 8.98
CA HIS A 12 2.44 -10.45 9.26
C HIS A 12 3.25 -9.95 8.05
N ALA A 13 2.63 -9.68 6.89
CA ALA A 13 3.35 -8.99 5.82
C ALA A 13 3.54 -7.50 6.16
N GLU A 14 4.77 -6.99 6.07
CA GLU A 14 5.06 -5.56 6.18
C GLU A 14 4.82 -4.90 4.83
N ILE A 15 3.81 -4.03 4.76
CA ILE A 15 3.48 -3.29 3.54
C ILE A 15 3.89 -1.84 3.74
N HIS A 16 4.95 -1.46 3.03
CA HIS A 16 5.39 -0.09 2.96
C HIS A 16 4.57 0.64 1.92
N PHE A 17 3.83 1.67 2.34
CA PHE A 17 3.09 2.51 1.43
C PHE A 17 3.62 3.95 1.45
N ALA A 18 3.58 4.58 0.29
CA ALA A 18 3.86 5.99 0.11
C ALA A 18 2.67 6.66 -0.56
N MET A 19 2.30 7.85 -0.07
CA MET A 19 1.31 8.70 -0.70
C MET A 19 2.03 9.93 -1.27
N GLY A 20 1.73 10.26 -2.51
CA GLY A 20 2.21 11.47 -3.17
C GLY A 20 1.05 12.18 -3.86
N GLU A 21 1.09 13.49 -3.91
CA GLU A 21 0.19 14.29 -4.73
C GLU A 21 0.84 14.58 -6.09
N CYS A 22 0.07 14.40 -7.16
CA CYS A 22 0.44 14.81 -8.50
C CYS A 22 -0.64 15.78 -9.02
N SER A 23 -0.38 16.51 -10.11
CA SER A 23 -1.32 17.47 -10.71
C SER A 23 -2.70 16.90 -11.08
N LEU A 24 -2.86 15.58 -11.02
CA LEU A 24 -4.07 14.85 -11.39
C LEU A 24 -4.71 14.15 -10.16
N GLY A 25 -4.25 14.43 -8.94
CA GLY A 25 -4.79 13.90 -7.67
C GLY A 25 -3.77 13.19 -6.78
N ALA A 26 -4.26 12.49 -5.75
CA ALA A 26 -3.47 11.65 -4.86
C ALA A 26 -3.12 10.29 -5.48
N LEU A 27 -1.88 9.86 -5.29
CA LEU A 27 -1.36 8.56 -5.70
C LEU A 27 -0.80 7.86 -4.47
N LEU A 28 -1.25 6.63 -4.25
CA LEU A 28 -0.75 5.75 -3.20
C LEU A 28 -0.10 4.54 -3.87
N VAL A 29 1.16 4.29 -3.53
CA VAL A 29 1.88 3.10 -3.96
C VAL A 29 2.20 2.29 -2.72
N ALA A 30 1.80 1.02 -2.70
CA ALA A 30 2.06 0.07 -1.64
C ALA A 30 2.92 -1.09 -2.16
N LYS A 31 4.00 -1.37 -1.45
CA LYS A 31 4.91 -2.48 -1.73
C LYS A 31 5.06 -3.36 -0.50
N SER A 32 5.21 -4.65 -0.73
CA SER A 32 5.70 -5.60 0.26
C SER A 32 7.22 -5.75 0.11
N ASP A 33 7.82 -6.63 0.92
CA ASP A 33 9.25 -6.97 0.86
C ASP A 33 9.67 -7.49 -0.53
N GLN A 34 8.80 -8.28 -1.16
CA GLN A 34 9.08 -8.89 -2.47
C GLN A 34 8.80 -7.97 -3.66
N ASP A 35 7.64 -7.30 -3.69
CA ASP A 35 7.16 -6.59 -4.90
C ASP A 35 6.14 -5.48 -4.59
N ILE A 36 5.77 -4.69 -5.60
CA ILE A 36 4.64 -3.74 -5.52
C ILE A 36 3.33 -4.54 -5.45
N CYS A 37 2.58 -4.37 -4.37
CA CYS A 37 1.32 -5.10 -4.13
C CYS A 37 0.09 -4.31 -4.55
N ALA A 38 0.12 -2.97 -4.47
CA ALA A 38 -1.00 -2.14 -4.90
C ALA A 38 -0.55 -0.75 -5.37
N ILE A 39 -1.22 -0.24 -6.41
CA ILE A 39 -1.09 1.14 -6.87
C ILE A 39 -2.51 1.69 -6.94
N LEU A 40 -2.83 2.60 -6.02
CA LEU A 40 -4.14 3.22 -5.89
C LEU A 40 -4.02 4.69 -6.28
N ARG A 41 -5.00 5.17 -7.03
CA ARG A 41 -5.05 6.56 -7.49
C ARG A 41 -6.42 7.11 -7.21
N GLY A 42 -6.50 8.30 -6.64
CA GLY A 42 -7.76 8.91 -6.27
C GLY A 42 -7.61 10.39 -5.98
N ASP A 43 -8.74 11.03 -5.68
CA ASP A 43 -8.77 12.44 -5.32
C ASP A 43 -8.51 12.65 -3.81
N ASP A 44 -8.82 11.62 -3.00
CA ASP A 44 -8.82 11.72 -1.55
C ASP A 44 -7.83 10.71 -0.92
N PRO A 45 -6.75 11.16 -0.26
CA PRO A 45 -5.75 10.28 0.32
C PRO A 45 -6.30 9.42 1.47
N GLY A 46 -7.30 9.92 2.21
CA GLY A 46 -7.94 9.17 3.29
C GLY A 46 -8.73 7.97 2.76
N LYS A 47 -9.40 8.12 1.62
CA LYS A 47 -10.06 6.99 0.95
C LYS A 47 -9.07 5.96 0.43
N LEU A 48 -7.93 6.41 -0.11
CA LEU A 48 -6.89 5.49 -0.60
C LEU A 48 -6.30 4.66 0.55
N ALA A 49 -6.04 5.27 1.71
CA ALA A 49 -5.61 4.55 2.92
C ALA A 49 -6.61 3.48 3.31
N ARG A 50 -7.90 3.83 3.37
CA ARG A 50 -8.99 2.92 3.76
C ARG A 50 -9.10 1.72 2.82
N VAL A 51 -8.94 1.93 1.51
CA VAL A 51 -8.95 0.84 0.52
C VAL A 51 -7.73 -0.06 0.68
N LEU A 52 -6.56 0.51 1.02
CA LEU A 52 -5.37 -0.27 1.32
C LEU A 52 -5.55 -1.14 2.57
N GLU A 53 -6.11 -0.56 3.64
CA GLU A 53 -6.44 -1.28 4.88
C GLU A 53 -7.45 -2.41 4.64
N ASP A 54 -8.49 -2.16 3.84
CA ASP A 54 -9.52 -3.15 3.50
C ASP A 54 -8.96 -4.29 2.63
N SER A 55 -8.04 -3.98 1.72
CA SER A 55 -7.38 -4.97 0.88
C SER A 55 -6.34 -5.81 1.63
N PHE A 56 -5.76 -5.28 2.71
CA PHE A 56 -4.72 -5.95 3.50
C PHE A 56 -5.00 -5.88 5.02
N PRO A 57 -6.12 -6.45 5.49
CA PRO A 57 -6.58 -6.29 6.89
C PRO A 57 -5.68 -6.99 7.93
N HIS A 58 -4.81 -7.91 7.49
CA HIS A 58 -3.88 -8.66 8.34
C HIS A 58 -2.42 -8.22 8.16
N ALA A 59 -2.15 -7.25 7.31
CA ALA A 59 -0.80 -6.75 7.05
C ALA A 59 -0.45 -5.58 7.98
N ASN A 60 0.84 -5.43 8.26
CA ASN A 60 1.34 -4.26 8.97
C ASN A 60 1.60 -3.15 7.95
N LEU A 61 0.71 -2.16 7.89
CA LEU A 61 0.85 -1.02 6.98
C LEU A 61 1.82 0.01 7.56
N ILE A 62 2.99 0.13 6.95
CA ILE A 62 4.03 1.09 7.33
C ILE A 62 3.95 2.27 6.36
N GLY A 63 3.39 3.38 6.86
CA GLY A 63 3.39 4.63 6.13
C GLY A 63 4.80 5.19 6.06
N GLY A 64 5.32 5.39 4.85
CA GLY A 64 6.54 6.16 4.61
C GLY A 64 6.29 7.59 5.09
N LEU A 65 6.69 7.86 6.33
CA LEU A 65 6.58 9.19 6.93
C LEU A 65 7.28 10.17 6.00
N HIS A 66 6.52 11.13 5.47
CA HIS A 66 7.08 12.29 4.79
C HIS A 66 8.14 12.89 5.74
N ARG A 67 9.41 12.76 5.39
CA ARG A 67 10.48 13.48 6.08
C ARG A 67 11.17 14.34 5.02
N GLY A 68 10.77 15.60 5.01
CA GLY A 68 11.28 16.68 4.17
C GLY A 68 10.35 17.88 4.39
N LEU A 69 10.54 18.60 5.49
CA LEU A 69 11.40 19.79 5.63
C LEU A 69 10.69 21.03 5.05
#